data_AF-A0AAJ6H816-F1
#
_entry.id   AF-A0AAJ6H816-F1
#
_cell.length_a   1.000
_cell.length_b   1.000
_cell.length_c   1.000
_cell.angle_alpha   90.00
_cell.angle_beta   90.00
_cell.angle_gamma   90.00
#
_symmetry.space_group_name_H-M   'P 1'
#
loop_
_entity.id
_entity.type
_entity.pdbx_description
1 polymer ?
#
loop_
_entity_poly.entity_id
_entity_poly.type
_entity_poly.pdbx_seq_one_letter_code
_entity_poly.pdbx_strand_id
1 'polypeptide(L)'
;MSTIAFDVPRSALDESAWRAVCKTAAEHAQRGCGLSWDHWVTLFSSEIDAQASRLPESQRAQALEIAAHEWDYATPAERQEAQDWNAEHGYCSHGIEFGYCPAGCDRDDDDWD
;
A
#
# COMPACT_ATOMS: atom_id res chain seq x y z
N MET A 1 6.18 -19.62 -45.23
CA MET A 1 5.29 -19.81 -44.07
C MET A 1 5.56 -18.66 -43.11
N SER A 2 4.73 -17.62 -43.14
CA SER A 2 4.89 -16.47 -42.23
C SER A 2 4.02 -16.70 -41.02
N THR A 3 4.64 -16.93 -39.88
CA THR A 3 3.98 -16.95 -38.59
C THR A 3 3.62 -15.51 -38.25
N ILE A 4 2.34 -15.17 -38.38
CA ILE A 4 1.81 -13.89 -37.91
C ILE A 4 1.81 -13.96 -36.39
N ALA A 5 2.74 -13.23 -35.75
CA ALA A 5 2.63 -12.92 -34.34
C ALA A 5 1.40 -12.03 -34.17
N PHE A 6 0.39 -12.53 -33.47
CA PHE A 6 -0.73 -11.71 -33.03
C PHE A 6 -0.21 -10.81 -31.91
N ASP A 7 0.24 -9.61 -32.28
CA ASP A 7 0.39 -8.51 -31.34
C ASP A 7 -1.02 -8.16 -30.84
N VAL A 8 -1.39 -8.73 -29.69
CA VAL A 8 -2.55 -8.26 -28.94
C VAL A 8 -2.25 -6.80 -28.60
N PRO A 9 -3.08 -5.83 -29.02
CA PRO A 9 -2.85 -4.45 -28.64
C PRO A 9 -2.88 -4.40 -27.11
N ARG A 10 -1.76 -4.04 -26.50
CA ARG A 10 -1.69 -3.67 -25.08
C ARG A 10 -2.65 -2.50 -24.91
N SER A 11 -3.90 -2.78 -24.54
CA SER A 11 -4.87 -1.73 -24.29
C SER A 11 -4.32 -0.83 -23.19
N ALA A 12 -4.51 0.48 -23.34
CA ALA A 12 -4.15 1.43 -22.29
C ALA A 12 -4.96 1.11 -21.01
N LEU A 13 -4.42 1.49 -19.85
CA LEU A 13 -5.15 1.44 -18.59
C LEU A 13 -6.40 2.34 -18.70
N ASP A 14 -7.56 1.84 -18.29
CA ASP A 14 -8.71 2.71 -18.03
C ASP A 14 -8.45 3.46 -16.72
N GLU A 15 -7.85 4.64 -16.84
CA GLU A 15 -7.46 5.42 -15.67
C GLU A 15 -8.66 5.88 -14.82
N SER A 16 -9.83 6.06 -15.44
CA SER A 16 -11.03 6.49 -14.71
C SER A 16 -11.55 5.36 -13.81
N ALA A 17 -11.57 4.14 -14.33
CA ALA A 17 -11.89 2.95 -13.55
C ALA A 17 -10.82 2.70 -12.47
N TRP A 18 -9.54 2.89 -12.81
CA TRP A 18 -8.45 2.72 -11.84
C TRP A 18 -8.53 3.72 -10.68
N ARG A 19 -8.81 5.01 -10.94
CA ARG A 19 -9.03 6.00 -9.88
C ARG A 19 -10.20 5.64 -8.96
N ALA A 20 -11.25 5.02 -9.50
CA ALA A 20 -12.35 4.52 -8.68
C ALA A 20 -11.89 3.39 -7.73
N VAL A 21 -11.03 2.48 -8.21
CA VAL A 21 -10.39 1.45 -7.37
C VAL A 21 -9.55 2.09 -6.27
N CYS A 22 -8.68 3.04 -6.61
CA CYS A 22 -7.85 3.75 -5.63
C CYS A 22 -8.69 4.45 -4.56
N LYS A 23 -9.76 5.14 -4.97
CA LYS A 23 -10.68 5.80 -4.04
C LYS A 23 -11.32 4.80 -3.06
N THR A 24 -11.81 3.67 -3.55
CA THR A 24 -12.38 2.64 -2.68
C THR A 24 -11.33 2.06 -1.72
N ALA A 25 -10.10 1.81 -2.19
CA ALA A 25 -9.00 1.35 -1.34
C ALA A 25 -8.67 2.38 -0.23
N ALA A 26 -8.62 3.67 -0.57
CA ALA A 26 -8.39 4.76 0.37
C ALA A 26 -9.49 4.85 1.45
N GLU A 27 -10.76 4.73 1.05
CA GLU A 27 -11.90 4.68 1.97
C GLU A 27 -11.85 3.45 2.89
N HIS A 28 -11.40 2.31 2.37
CA HIS A 28 -11.21 1.09 3.15
C HIS A 28 -10.10 1.26 4.19
N ALA A 29 -8.93 1.78 3.77
CA ALA A 29 -7.81 2.08 4.65
C ALA A 29 -8.20 3.07 5.75
N GLN A 30 -8.98 4.12 5.43
CA GLN A 30 -9.43 5.13 6.40
C GLN A 30 -10.27 4.55 7.55
N ARG A 31 -11.07 3.51 7.28
CA ARG A 31 -11.88 2.86 8.31
C ARG A 31 -11.08 1.92 9.21
N GLY A 32 -9.95 1.41 8.72
CA GLY A 32 -9.12 0.43 9.42
C GLY A 32 -7.86 0.99 10.07
N CYS A 33 -7.44 2.22 9.75
CA CYS A 33 -6.11 2.70 10.12
C CYS A 33 -5.94 3.17 11.58
N GLY A 34 -7.00 3.17 12.39
CA GLY A 34 -6.91 3.64 13.78
C GLY A 34 -6.49 5.11 13.91
N LEU A 35 -6.76 5.93 12.88
CA LEU A 35 -6.29 7.32 12.73
C LEU A 35 -4.77 7.49 12.61
N SER A 36 -4.02 6.41 12.38
CA SER A 36 -2.60 6.49 12.04
C SER A 36 -2.41 6.71 10.54
N TRP A 37 -1.52 7.65 10.21
CA TRP A 37 -1.10 7.93 8.84
C TRP A 37 -0.31 6.77 8.25
N ASP A 38 0.74 6.30 8.93
CA ASP A 38 1.59 5.20 8.48
C ASP A 38 0.79 3.91 8.27
N HIS A 39 -0.17 3.66 9.16
CA HIS A 39 -1.04 2.50 8.99
C HIS A 39 -2.00 2.68 7.81
N TRP A 40 -2.53 3.88 7.60
CA TRP A 40 -3.33 4.20 6.41
C TRP A 40 -2.55 3.95 5.12
N VAL A 41 -1.33 4.49 5.02
CA VAL A 41 -0.43 4.31 3.86
C VAL A 41 -0.14 2.83 3.64
N THR A 42 0.10 2.07 4.72
CA THR A 42 0.37 0.64 4.64
C THR A 42 -0.83 -0.15 4.11
N LEU A 43 -2.04 0.11 4.63
CA LEU A 43 -3.27 -0.57 4.20
C LEU A 43 -3.62 -0.22 2.75
N PHE A 44 -3.60 1.07 2.42
CA PHE A 44 -3.86 1.57 1.08
C PHE A 44 -2.90 0.94 0.07
N SER A 45 -1.60 1.06 0.32
CA SER A 45 -0.59 0.60 -0.64
C SER A 45 -0.61 -0.92 -0.81
N SER A 46 -0.86 -1.68 0.25
CA SER A 46 -1.00 -3.15 0.15
C SER A 46 -2.20 -3.57 -0.70
N GLU A 47 -3.34 -2.87 -0.58
CA GLU A 47 -4.50 -3.11 -1.44
C GLU A 47 -4.21 -2.72 -2.89
N ILE A 48 -3.53 -1.59 -3.12
CA ILE A 48 -3.10 -1.17 -4.46
C ILE A 48 -2.16 -2.19 -5.10
N ASP A 49 -1.18 -2.71 -4.35
CA ASP A 49 -0.29 -3.77 -4.81
C ASP A 49 -1.10 -5.01 -5.25
N ALA A 50 -2.07 -5.42 -4.43
CA ALA A 50 -2.94 -6.56 -4.72
C ALA A 50 -3.79 -6.34 -5.98
N GLN A 51 -4.37 -5.16 -6.16
CA GLN A 51 -5.18 -4.83 -7.33
C GLN A 51 -4.32 -4.68 -8.60
N ALA A 52 -3.19 -3.99 -8.51
CA ALA A 52 -2.26 -3.82 -9.63
C ALA A 52 -1.66 -5.16 -10.09
N SER A 53 -1.46 -6.11 -9.17
CA SER A 53 -1.00 -7.46 -9.52
C SER A 53 -1.95 -8.23 -10.47
N ARG A 54 -3.22 -7.81 -10.56
CA ARG A 54 -4.23 -8.40 -11.46
C ARG A 54 -4.25 -7.75 -12.83
N LEU A 55 -3.62 -6.58 -12.98
CA LEU A 55 -3.49 -5.90 -14.26
C LEU A 55 -2.43 -6.56 -15.14
N PRO A 56 -2.55 -6.44 -16.47
CA PRO A 56 -1.46 -6.72 -17.39
C PRO A 56 -0.19 -5.99 -16.95
N GLU A 57 0.97 -6.66 -17.01
CA GLU A 57 2.28 -6.08 -16.64
C GLU A 57 2.52 -4.72 -17.30
N SER A 58 1.99 -4.56 -18.52
CA SER A 58 2.02 -3.33 -19.29
C SER A 58 1.41 -2.11 -18.64
N GLN A 59 0.41 -2.31 -17.79
CA GLN A 59 -0.40 -1.24 -17.18
C GLN A 59 0.01 -0.99 -15.73
N ARG A 60 0.75 -1.90 -15.10
CA ARG A 60 1.07 -1.84 -13.65
C ARG A 60 1.83 -0.58 -13.29
N ALA A 61 2.85 -0.22 -14.07
CA ALA A 61 3.65 0.98 -13.81
C ALA A 61 2.78 2.25 -13.80
N GLN A 62 1.92 2.42 -14.81
CA GLN A 62 1.00 3.55 -14.90
C GLN A 62 -0.02 3.55 -13.75
N ALA A 63 -0.52 2.37 -13.37
CA ALA A 63 -1.47 2.23 -12.27
C ALA A 63 -0.85 2.68 -10.93
N LEU A 64 0.38 2.24 -10.63
CA LEU A 64 1.11 2.65 -9.42
C LEU A 64 1.46 4.13 -9.44
N GLU A 65 1.82 4.69 -10.60
CA GLU A 65 2.11 6.13 -10.75
C GLU A 65 0.88 6.99 -10.44
N ILE A 66 -0.31 6.62 -10.94
CA ILE A 66 -1.57 7.31 -10.59
C ILE A 66 -1.82 7.24 -9.08
N ALA A 67 -1.62 6.07 -8.47
CA ALA A 67 -1.81 5.89 -7.04
C ALA A 67 -0.81 6.72 -6.20
N ALA A 68 0.43 6.90 -6.66
CA ALA A 68 1.47 7.69 -5.98
C ALA A 68 1.33 9.21 -6.19
N HIS A 69 0.70 9.64 -7.29
CA HIS A 69 0.52 11.06 -7.57
C HIS A 69 -0.73 11.65 -6.92
N GLU A 70 -1.81 10.88 -6.87
CA GLU A 70 -3.11 11.35 -6.34
C GLU A 70 -3.37 10.92 -4.89
N TRP A 71 -2.61 9.93 -4.42
CA TRP A 71 -2.58 9.46 -3.03
C TRP A 71 -1.12 9.22 -2.63
N ASP A 72 -0.90 8.82 -1.39
CA ASP A 72 0.44 8.52 -0.88
C ASP A 72 0.75 7.03 -0.98
N TYR A 73 0.64 6.45 -2.20
CA TYR A 73 1.11 5.08 -2.42
C TYR A 73 2.61 4.99 -2.10
N ALA A 74 2.97 4.01 -1.27
CA ALA A 74 4.35 3.68 -0.92
C ALA A 74 4.67 2.25 -1.35
N THR A 75 5.81 2.10 -2.01
CA THR A 75 6.33 0.78 -2.42
C THR A 75 6.56 -0.11 -1.20
N PRO A 76 6.63 -1.45 -1.36
CA PRO A 76 6.96 -2.36 -0.27
C PRO A 76 8.27 -2.00 0.46
N ALA A 77 9.27 -1.50 -0.26
CA ALA A 77 10.55 -1.10 0.33
C ALA A 77 10.41 0.16 1.21
N GLU A 78 9.77 1.22 0.70
CA GLU A 78 9.52 2.46 1.47
C GLU A 78 8.68 2.19 2.73
N ARG A 79 7.70 1.29 2.64
CA ARG A 79 6.90 0.87 3.80
C ARG A 79 7.73 0.10 4.82
N GLN A 80 8.66 -0.74 4.38
CA GLN A 80 9.57 -1.44 5.29
C GLN A 80 10.51 -0.44 5.99
N GLU A 81 11.08 0.52 5.25
CA GLU A 81 11.93 1.57 5.84
C GLU A 81 11.18 2.38 6.91
N ALA A 82 9.91 2.73 6.65
CA ALA A 82 9.08 3.40 7.65
C ALA A 82 8.82 2.53 8.89
N GLN A 83 8.58 1.23 8.70
CA GLN A 83 8.39 0.29 9.82
C GLN A 83 9.66 0.10 10.65
N ASP A 84 10.83 0.03 10.00
CA ASP A 84 12.12 -0.08 10.68
C ASP A 84 12.40 1.18 11.52
N TRP A 85 12.15 2.36 10.93
CA TRP A 85 12.25 3.63 11.66
C TRP A 85 11.31 3.66 12.87
N ASN A 86 10.05 3.24 12.70
CA ASN A 86 9.07 3.17 13.79
C ASN A 86 9.55 2.28 14.94
N ALA A 87 10.07 1.08 14.63
CA ALA A 87 10.58 0.14 15.63
C ALA A 87 11.78 0.73 16.41
N GLU A 88 12.67 1.46 15.73
CA GLU A 88 13.82 2.13 16.36
C GLU A 88 13.40 3.31 17.27
N HIS A 89 12.23 3.91 17.03
CA HIS A 89 11.81 5.16 17.67
C HIS A 89 10.65 5.00 18.67
N GLY A 90 10.27 3.76 19.02
CA GLY A 90 9.24 3.49 20.04
C GLY A 90 7.80 3.49 19.51
N TYR A 91 7.63 3.27 18.22
CA TYR A 91 6.33 3.11 17.58
C TYR A 91 6.14 1.64 17.15
N CYS A 92 4.90 1.16 17.22
CA CYS A 92 4.55 -0.13 16.64
C CYS A 92 4.54 -0.05 15.10
N SER A 93 4.39 -1.20 14.43
CA SER A 93 4.29 -1.27 12.97
C SER A 93 3.10 -0.50 12.37
N HIS A 94 2.13 -0.09 13.20
CA HIS A 94 1.04 0.79 12.81
C HIS A 94 1.40 2.28 12.93
N GLY A 95 2.64 2.65 13.25
CA GLY A 95 3.08 4.05 13.43
C GLY A 95 2.43 4.75 14.63
N ILE A 96 2.01 3.97 15.64
CA ILE A 96 1.45 4.49 16.90
C ILE A 96 2.42 4.11 18.01
N GLU A 97 2.67 5.03 18.93
CA GLU A 97 3.54 4.79 20.08
C GLU A 97 3.08 3.54 20.86
N PHE A 98 4.03 2.73 21.31
CA PHE A 98 3.73 1.53 22.10
C PHE A 98 2.90 1.90 23.35
N GLY A 99 1.93 1.06 23.71
CA GLY A 99 0.99 1.33 24.81
C GLY A 99 -0.21 2.21 24.44
N TYR A 100 -0.20 2.85 23.26
CA TYR A 100 -1.30 3.72 22.80
C TYR A 100 -2.03 3.17 21.58
N CYS A 101 -1.53 2.10 20.96
CA CYS A 101 -2.16 1.51 19.78
C CYS A 101 -3.48 0.82 20.13
N PRO A 102 -4.61 1.15 19.47
CA PRO A 102 -5.91 0.50 19.72
C PRO A 102 -5.92 -1.02 19.45
N ALA A 103 -4.93 -1.52 18.71
CA ALA A 103 -4.74 -2.95 18.47
C ALA A 103 -4.09 -3.68 19.67
N GLY A 104 -3.67 -2.96 20.72
CA GLY A 104 -2.97 -3.52 21.87
C GLY A 104 -1.49 -3.80 21.60
N CYS A 105 -0.83 -2.95 20.79
CA CYS A 105 0.61 -3.05 20.57
C CYS A 105 1.34 -2.45 21.77
N ASP A 106 1.87 -3.32 22.63
CA ASP A 106 2.76 -2.96 23.71
C ASP A 106 4.21 -3.26 23.33
N ARG A 107 5.14 -2.63 24.06
CA ARG A 107 6.54 -3.01 23.98
C ARG A 107 6.70 -4.25 24.85
N ASP A 108 7.33 -5.30 24.33
CA ASP A 108 7.72 -6.45 25.13
C ASP A 108 8.84 -6.01 26.09
N ASP A 109 8.46 -5.34 27.16
CA ASP A 109 9.33 -4.93 28.26
C ASP A 109 9.36 -6.01 29.35
N ASP A 110 9.12 -7.27 28.98
CA ASP A 110 9.12 -8.43 29.85
C ASP A 110 10.55 -8.88 30.21
N ASP A 111 11.46 -7.93 30.51
CA ASP A 111 12.68 -8.17 31.29
C ASP A 111 12.32 -8.00 32.78
N TRP A 112 11.51 -8.92 33.29
CA TRP A 112 11.38 -9.13 34.74
C TRP A 112 12.55 -9.99 35.21
N ASP A 113 13.58 -9.35 35.78
CA ASP A 113 14.62 -9.99 36.62
C ASP A 113 14.01 -10.60 37.91
#